data_AF-A0A075JW75-F1
#
_entry.id   AF-A0A075JW75-F1
#
_cell.length_a   1.000
_cell.length_b   1.000
_cell.length_c   1.000
_cell.angle_alpha   90.00
_cell.angle_beta   90.00
_cell.angle_gamma   90.00
#
_symmetry.space_group_name_H-M   'P 1'
#
loop_
_entity.id
_entity.type
_entity.pdbx_description
1 polymer ?
#
loop_
_entity_poly.entity_id
_entity_poly.type
_entity_poly.pdbx_seq_one_letter_code
_entity_poly.pdbx_strand_id
1 'polypeptide(L)'
;MSYKLAAKLYKDTRKVKGFSQQLLDMARKEFINRNINEQDYSKMIDLLTCLNLQSQEMSFEVESYKNALARSRKRKIGKYNIDVRA
;
A
#
# COMPACT_ATOMS: atom_id res chain seq x y z
N MET A 1 15.85 5.55 4.19
CA MET A 1 15.40 5.20 2.82
C MET A 1 15.48 6.41 1.91
N SER A 2 15.81 6.20 0.63
CA SER A 2 15.84 7.27 -0.39
C SER A 2 14.42 7.61 -0.86
N TYR A 3 14.11 8.88 -1.14
CA TYR A 3 12.80 9.31 -1.66
C TYR A 3 12.41 8.57 -2.96
N LYS A 4 13.40 8.18 -3.77
CA LYS A 4 13.21 7.32 -4.95
C LYS A 4 12.67 5.93 -4.58
N LEU A 5 13.09 5.36 -3.44
CA LEU A 5 12.63 4.05 -2.98
C LEU A 5 11.18 4.10 -2.52
N ALA A 6 10.78 5.14 -1.78
CA ALA A 6 9.39 5.33 -1.34
C ALA A 6 8.44 5.54 -2.52
N ALA A 7 8.86 6.33 -3.53
CA ALA A 7 8.07 6.52 -4.75
C ALA A 7 7.94 5.23 -5.58
N LYS A 8 8.99 4.40 -5.61
CA LYS A 8 8.96 3.09 -6.26
C LYS A 8 8.03 2.12 -5.54
N LEU A 9 8.15 2.01 -4.21
CA LEU A 9 7.25 1.19 -3.38
C LEU A 9 5.79 1.58 -3.60
N TYR A 10 5.47 2.88 -3.61
CA TYR A 10 4.10 3.34 -3.87
C TYR A 10 3.57 2.90 -5.24
N LYS A 11 4.39 3.00 -6.30
CA LYS A 11 4.01 2.52 -7.64
C LYS A 11 3.82 1.00 -7.67
N ASP A 12 4.70 0.27 -7.00
CA ASP A 12 4.66 -1.19 -6.96
C ASP A 12 3.43 -1.67 -6.16
N THR A 13 3.11 -1.05 -5.03
CA THR A 13 1.86 -1.32 -4.27
C THR A 13 0.62 -1.05 -5.10
N ARG A 14 0.59 0.04 -5.89
CA ARG A 14 -0.53 0.33 -6.78
C ARG A 14 -0.70 -0.72 -7.88
N LYS A 15 0.41 -1.24 -8.42
CA LYS A 15 0.40 -2.34 -9.40
C LYS A 15 -0.09 -3.64 -8.78
N VAL A 16 0.39 -4.00 -7.59
CA VAL A 16 -0.08 -5.18 -6.85
C VAL A 16 -1.58 -5.11 -6.63
N LYS A 17 -2.10 -3.96 -6.18
CA LYS A 17 -3.55 -3.75 -6.03
C LYS A 17 -4.30 -3.94 -7.35
N GLY A 18 -3.77 -3.43 -8.45
CA GLY A 18 -4.34 -3.63 -9.79
C GLY A 18 -4.36 -5.09 -10.22
N PHE A 19 -3.26 -5.82 -10.02
CA PHE A 19 -3.19 -7.25 -10.32
C PHE A 19 -4.13 -8.08 -9.45
N SER A 20 -4.21 -7.78 -8.14
CA SER A 20 -5.14 -8.44 -7.24
C SER A 20 -6.59 -8.24 -7.69
N GLN A 21 -6.96 -7.03 -8.13
CA GLN A 21 -8.29 -6.75 -8.64
C GLN A 21 -8.58 -7.51 -9.95
N GLN A 22 -7.63 -7.54 -10.88
CA GLN A 22 -7.79 -8.32 -12.13
C GLN A 22 -7.92 -9.82 -11.86
N LEU A 23 -7.19 -10.34 -10.87
CA LEU A 23 -7.31 -11.72 -10.43
C LEU A 23 -8.71 -11.99 -9.86
N LEU A 24 -9.24 -11.04 -9.09
CA LEU A 24 -10.59 -11.07 -8.51
C LEU A 24 -11.67 -11.09 -9.60
N ASP A 25 -11.51 -10.26 -10.62
CA ASP A 25 -12.46 -10.17 -11.71
C ASP A 25 -12.42 -11.44 -12.58
N MET A 26 -11.23 -12.00 -12.86
CA MET A 26 -11.10 -13.30 -13.54
C MET A 26 -11.68 -14.43 -12.70
N ALA A 27 -11.38 -14.48 -11.40
CA ALA A 27 -11.93 -15.46 -10.48
C ALA A 27 -13.46 -15.42 -10.48
N ARG A 28 -14.07 -14.23 -10.38
CA ARG A 28 -15.52 -14.04 -10.48
C ARG A 28 -16.09 -14.51 -11.82
N LYS A 29 -15.39 -14.23 -12.93
CA LYS A 29 -15.81 -14.65 -14.27
C LYS A 29 -15.75 -16.16 -14.46
N GLU A 30 -14.70 -16.80 -13.95
CA GLU A 30 -14.56 -18.26 -13.93
C GLU A 30 -15.57 -18.90 -12.96
N PHE A 31 -15.90 -18.24 -11.84
CA PHE A 31 -16.98 -18.67 -10.91
C PHE A 31 -18.33 -18.80 -11.58
N ILE A 32 -18.67 -17.86 -12.47
CA ILE A 32 -19.93 -17.89 -13.22
C ILE A 32 -19.90 -19.00 -14.27
N ASN A 33 -18.72 -19.37 -14.77
CA ASN A 33 -18.55 -20.27 -15.91
C ASN A 33 -18.17 -21.72 -15.56
N ARG A 34 -17.70 -22.01 -14.34
CA ARG A 34 -17.25 -23.36 -13.93
C ARG A 34 -17.72 -23.72 -12.52
N ASN A 35 -17.98 -25.01 -12.35
CA ASN A 35 -18.44 -25.68 -11.14
C ASN A 35 -17.30 -25.73 -10.09
N ILE A 36 -16.89 -24.57 -9.57
CA ILE A 36 -15.85 -24.44 -8.54
C ILE A 36 -16.41 -24.99 -7.23
N ASN A 37 -15.69 -25.89 -6.57
CA ASN A 37 -16.13 -26.43 -5.29
C ASN A 37 -15.96 -25.40 -4.17
N GLU A 38 -16.67 -25.60 -3.06
CA GLU A 38 -16.66 -24.67 -1.92
C GLU A 38 -15.27 -24.46 -1.30
N GLN A 39 -14.40 -25.47 -1.34
CA GLN A 39 -13.02 -25.40 -0.85
C GLN A 39 -12.15 -24.46 -1.69
N ASP A 40 -12.30 -24.49 -3.01
CA ASP A 40 -11.58 -23.61 -3.92
C ASP A 40 -12.06 -22.15 -3.77
N TYR A 41 -13.35 -21.94 -3.51
CA TYR A 41 -13.89 -20.63 -3.16
C TYR A 41 -13.27 -20.09 -1.89
N SER A 42 -13.27 -20.90 -0.83
CA SER A 42 -12.76 -20.52 0.48
C SER A 42 -11.27 -20.12 0.41
N LYS A 43 -10.45 -20.93 -0.27
CA LYS A 43 -9.03 -20.61 -0.53
C LYS A 43 -8.84 -19.30 -1.29
N MET A 44 -9.69 -18.99 -2.27
CA MET A 44 -9.60 -17.71 -2.98
C MET A 44 -9.91 -16.54 -2.07
N ILE A 45 -10.96 -16.64 -1.24
CA ILE A 45 -11.32 -15.59 -0.29
C ILE A 45 -10.19 -15.36 0.71
N ASP A 46 -9.57 -16.43 1.21
CA ASP A 46 -8.42 -16.33 2.13
C ASP A 46 -7.24 -15.61 1.47
N LEU A 47 -6.88 -16.00 0.25
CA LEU A 47 -5.79 -15.36 -0.50
C LEU A 47 -6.06 -13.88 -0.77
N LEU A 48 -7.30 -13.53 -1.12
CA LEU A 48 -7.71 -12.15 -1.33
C LEU A 48 -7.66 -11.33 -0.04
N THR A 49 -8.07 -11.93 1.07
CA THR A 49 -8.04 -11.30 2.39
C THR A 49 -6.59 -11.02 2.81
N CYS A 50 -5.69 -12.00 2.66
CA CYS A 50 -4.26 -11.84 2.93
C CYS A 50 -3.63 -10.74 2.07
N LEU A 51 -3.91 -10.70 0.76
CA LEU A 51 -3.42 -9.67 -0.14
C LEU A 51 -3.90 -8.27 0.26
N ASN A 52 -5.16 -8.15 0.68
CA ASN A 52 -5.72 -6.87 1.11
C ASN A 52 -5.08 -6.38 2.42
N LEU A 53 -4.90 -7.28 3.40
CA LEU A 53 -4.22 -6.97 4.66
C LEU A 53 -2.77 -6.50 4.43
N GLN A 54 -2.00 -7.23 3.62
CA GLN A 54 -0.65 -6.83 3.26
C GLN A 54 -0.61 -5.47 2.54
N SER A 55 -1.58 -5.21 1.64
CA SER A 55 -1.67 -3.91 0.98
C SER A 55 -1.98 -2.77 1.95
N GLN A 56 -2.76 -3.03 3.00
CA GLN A 56 -3.05 -2.04 4.05
C GLN A 56 -1.83 -1.76 4.92
N GLU A 57 -1.11 -2.80 5.36
CA GLU A 57 0.14 -2.66 6.10
C GLU A 57 1.18 -1.85 5.33
N MET A 58 1.42 -2.20 4.06
CA MET A 58 2.35 -1.45 3.21
C MET A 58 1.94 0.02 3.07
N SER A 59 0.64 0.30 2.93
CA SER A 59 0.14 1.67 2.83
C SER A 59 0.36 2.44 4.12
N PHE A 60 0.12 1.80 5.27
CA PHE A 60 0.37 2.38 6.59
C PHE A 60 1.86 2.70 6.79
N GLU A 61 2.76 1.79 6.43
CA GLU A 61 4.21 2.01 6.55
C GLU A 61 4.69 3.18 5.69
N VAL A 62 4.23 3.25 4.44
CA VAL A 62 4.58 4.35 3.52
C VAL A 62 4.10 5.69 4.08
N GLU A 63 2.90 5.73 4.64
CA GLU A 63 2.33 6.97 5.20
C GLU A 63 3.02 7.37 6.51
N SER A 64 3.34 6.40 7.37
CA SER A 64 4.15 6.62 8.57
C SER A 64 5.52 7.22 8.22
N TYR A 65 6.18 6.69 7.18
CA TYR A 65 7.45 7.20 6.70
C TYR A 65 7.36 8.64 6.16
N LYS A 66 6.33 8.95 5.35
CA LYS A 66 6.07 10.34 4.89
C LYS A 66 5.87 11.29 6.07
N ASN A 67 5.10 10.89 7.07
CA ASN A 67 4.83 11.68 8.27
C ASN A 67 6.09 11.90 9.12
N ALA A 68 6.97 10.91 9.22
CA ALA A 68 8.28 11.07 9.87
C ALA A 68 9.19 12.06 9.11
N LEU A 69 9.19 12.00 7.78
CA LEU A 69 9.90 12.94 6.91
C LEU A 69 9.38 14.39 7.04
N ALA A 70 8.06 14.58 7.04
CA ALA A 70 7.44 15.89 7.23
C ALA A 70 7.82 16.50 8.60
N ARG A 71 7.79 15.67 9.67
CA ARG A 71 8.18 16.10 11.02
C ARG A 71 9.67 16.47 11.12
N SER A 72 10.56 15.69 10.49
CA SER A 72 12.00 16.01 10.49
C SER A 72 12.33 17.29 9.70
N ARG A 73 11.61 17.59 8.60
CA ARG A 73 11.73 18.86 7.89
C ARG A 73 11.26 20.06 8.73
N LYS A 74 10.13 19.95 9.45
CA LYS A 74 9.66 21.01 10.37
C LYS A 74 10.67 21.31 11.50
N ARG A 75 11.29 20.28 12.08
CA ARG A 75 12.34 20.45 13.11
C ARG A 75 13.60 21.14 12.58
N LYS A 76 13.98 20.90 11.32
CA LYS A 76 15.11 21.62 10.71
C LYS A 76 14.78 23.11 10.56
N ILE A 77 13.60 23.46 10.05
CA ILE A 77 13.18 24.86 9.91
C ILE A 77 13.13 25.57 11.28
N GLY A 78 12.59 24.92 12.31
CA GLY A 78 12.55 25.49 13.67
C GLY A 78 13.91 25.69 14.34
N LYS A 79 14.97 25.00 13.88
CA LYS A 79 16.35 25.21 14.36
C LYS A 79 17.08 26.39 13.69
N TYR A 80 16.58 26.88 12.55
CA TYR A 80 17.16 27.99 11.80
C TYR A 80 16.37 29.30 11.95
N ASN A 81 15.29 29.32 12.74
CA ASN A 81 14.67 30.58 13.17
C ASN A 81 15.52 31.20 14.29
N ILE A 82 16.67 31.75 13.91
CA ILE A 82 17.35 32.78 14.70
C ILE A 82 16.48 34.03 14.54
N ASP A 83 15.95 34.53 15.65
CA ASP A 83 15.22 35.79 15.68
C ASP A 83 16.24 36.91 15.43
N VAL A 84 16.24 37.45 14.21
CA VAL A 84 16.98 38.68 13.87
C VAL A 84 16.01 39.83 14.05
N ARG A 85 15.66 40.12 15.31
CA ARG A 85 15.14 41.44 15.69
C ARG A 85 16.31 42.21 16.31
N ALA A 86 16.79 43.15 15.49
CA ALA A 86 17.68 44.24 15.85
C ALA A 86 17.08 45.13 16.94
#